data_AF-A0AAW1Q1N4-F1
#
_entry.id   AF-A0AAW1Q1N4-F1
#
_cell.length_a   1.000
_cell.length_b   1.000
_cell.length_c   1.000
_cell.angle_alpha   90.00
_cell.angle_beta   90.00
_cell.angle_gamma   90.00
#
_symmetry.space_group_name_H-M   'P 1'
#
loop_
_entity.id
_entity.type
_entity.pdbx_description
1 polymer ?
#
loop_
_entity_poly.entity_id
_entity_poly.type
_entity_poly.pdbx_seq_one_letter_code
_entity_poly.pdbx_strand_id
1 'polypeptide(L)'
;MLNGPEPMSTADPYDAGDDWKNKRARRLSDIRAFSGSSFTERTPSICEDVPICWICLDSGKNDARLLQPCKCPRYAHAHCLARWQLQSAGSRKETHCEFCDCELPDWKETLTPVCGADAPAVMNVNFDGRTYSFEVRPGPDGYKQFTEAIRKAFSLPDDSELNITFTCDEPSTGSLLTLQGAGAYDAAVHCASVSAARRILQQTRPDGSALDTRHLDGVSTPVRGAPHSPLAPSTPSTSREGSPTSKNRRLAGFGRKLRSAICEFLTSSK
;
A
#
# COMPACT_ATOMS: atom_id res chain seq x y z
N MET A 1 -20.74 59.99 -19.22
CA MET A 1 -20.92 59.36 -20.54
C MET A 1 -20.37 57.96 -20.39
N LEU A 2 -21.19 56.96 -20.08
CA LEU A 2 -22.21 56.34 -20.96
C LEU A 2 -21.57 55.62 -22.16
N ASN A 3 -21.35 54.32 -21.99
CA ASN A 3 -21.68 53.28 -22.97
C ASN A 3 -22.11 52.03 -22.19
N GLY A 4 -23.13 51.33 -22.67
CA GLY A 4 -23.76 50.20 -21.99
C GLY A 4 -23.24 48.83 -22.45
N PRO A 5 -23.77 47.72 -21.89
CA PRO A 5 -23.38 46.37 -22.25
C PRO A 5 -24.15 45.82 -23.46
N GLU A 6 -23.55 44.90 -24.20
CA GLU A 6 -24.22 44.05 -25.19
C GLU A 6 -24.37 42.61 -24.66
N PRO A 7 -25.60 42.07 -24.57
CA PRO A 7 -25.85 40.65 -24.33
C PRO A 7 -26.35 39.95 -25.61
N MET A 8 -25.57 39.03 -26.17
CA MET A 8 -26.08 38.12 -27.19
C MET A 8 -26.59 36.82 -26.54
N SER A 9 -27.88 36.56 -26.72
CA SER A 9 -28.54 35.30 -26.42
C SER A 9 -29.03 34.66 -27.72
N THR A 10 -28.67 33.40 -27.94
CA THR A 10 -29.45 32.44 -28.72
C THR A 10 -29.26 31.07 -28.10
N ALA A 11 -30.36 30.35 -27.87
CA ALA A 11 -30.35 28.95 -27.48
C ALA A 11 -30.98 28.14 -28.62
N ASP A 12 -30.35 27.02 -28.98
CA ASP A 12 -30.90 26.05 -29.92
C ASP A 12 -31.17 24.72 -29.19
N PRO A 13 -32.44 24.32 -29.02
CA PRO A 13 -32.83 22.99 -28.55
C PRO A 13 -33.11 22.01 -29.69
N TYR A 14 -33.22 20.72 -29.34
CA TYR A 14 -33.57 19.57 -30.19
C TYR A 14 -32.52 19.10 -31.21
N ASP A 15 -31.98 17.90 -30.95
CA ASP A 15 -32.34 16.75 -31.79
C ASP A 15 -32.52 15.51 -30.91
N ALA A 16 -33.36 14.56 -31.33
CA ALA A 16 -33.73 13.36 -30.58
C ALA A 16 -33.89 12.17 -31.55
N GLY A 17 -32.79 11.46 -31.81
CA GLY A 17 -32.71 10.37 -32.79
C GLY A 17 -32.70 8.96 -32.17
N ASP A 18 -33.87 8.33 -32.06
CA ASP A 18 -33.99 6.90 -31.80
C ASP A 18 -33.60 6.05 -33.03
N ASP A 19 -32.50 5.29 -32.97
CA ASP A 19 -32.35 4.07 -33.80
C ASP A 19 -31.99 2.84 -32.96
N TRP A 20 -33.00 1.98 -32.78
CA TRP A 20 -32.92 0.72 -32.04
C TRP A 20 -32.94 -0.51 -32.98
N LYS A 21 -32.60 -0.38 -34.27
CA LYS A 21 -33.04 -1.32 -35.32
C LYS A 21 -31.94 -2.04 -36.09
N ASN A 22 -30.83 -2.43 -35.46
CA ASN A 22 -29.89 -3.38 -36.07
C ASN A 22 -30.18 -4.86 -35.70
N LYS A 23 -31.19 -5.45 -36.35
CA LYS A 23 -31.51 -6.89 -36.25
C LYS A 23 -30.44 -7.77 -36.92
N ARG A 24 -29.34 -8.07 -36.23
CA ARG A 24 -28.46 -9.18 -36.64
C ARG A 24 -29.11 -10.53 -36.32
N ALA A 25 -29.77 -11.11 -37.33
CA ALA A 25 -30.35 -12.45 -37.26
C ALA A 25 -29.28 -13.50 -36.95
N ARG A 26 -29.41 -14.18 -35.80
CA ARG A 26 -28.63 -15.39 -35.50
C ARG A 26 -29.14 -16.52 -36.40
N ARG A 27 -28.24 -17.18 -37.14
CA ARG A 27 -28.61 -18.35 -37.97
C ARG A 27 -28.99 -19.54 -37.06
N LEU A 28 -30.10 -20.20 -37.37
CA LEU A 28 -30.48 -21.47 -36.74
C LEU A 28 -29.86 -22.65 -37.52
N SER A 29 -28.76 -23.18 -36.98
CA SER A 29 -28.18 -24.51 -37.29
C SER A 29 -26.98 -24.71 -36.36
N ASP A 30 -26.85 -25.77 -35.54
CA ASP A 30 -27.72 -26.92 -35.31
C ASP A 30 -27.75 -27.29 -33.82
N ILE A 31 -28.90 -27.67 -33.26
CA ILE A 31 -29.00 -28.27 -31.92
C ILE A 31 -29.33 -29.75 -32.08
N ARG A 32 -28.35 -30.62 -31.86
CA ARG A 32 -28.57 -32.06 -31.77
C ARG A 32 -29.19 -32.41 -30.43
N ALA A 33 -30.49 -32.70 -30.42
CA ALA A 33 -31.17 -33.25 -29.26
C ALA A 33 -30.70 -34.69 -29.00
N PHE A 34 -29.93 -34.92 -27.94
CA PHE A 34 -29.70 -36.26 -27.40
C PHE A 34 -30.83 -36.61 -26.41
N SER A 35 -31.83 -37.34 -26.88
CA SER A 35 -32.79 -38.02 -26.01
C SER A 35 -32.11 -39.25 -25.41
N GLY A 36 -31.73 -39.18 -24.13
CA GLY A 36 -30.91 -40.23 -23.51
C GLY A 36 -31.03 -40.32 -21.99
N SER A 37 -31.97 -41.16 -21.54
CA SER A 37 -32.02 -41.84 -20.23
C SER A 37 -32.32 -41.05 -18.94
N SER A 38 -33.07 -41.75 -18.07
CA SER A 38 -33.15 -41.57 -16.62
C SER A 38 -33.67 -40.24 -16.08
N PHE A 39 -35.00 -40.15 -15.96
CA PHE A 39 -35.67 -39.31 -14.98
C PHE A 39 -35.32 -39.79 -13.56
N THR A 40 -34.29 -39.22 -12.96
CA THR A 40 -34.20 -39.14 -11.49
C THR A 40 -34.87 -37.84 -11.05
N GLU A 41 -35.74 -37.91 -10.05
CA GLU A 41 -36.30 -36.72 -9.43
C GLU A 41 -35.17 -35.93 -8.76
N ARG A 42 -34.67 -34.90 -9.44
CA ARG A 42 -33.82 -33.91 -8.84
C ARG A 42 -34.68 -33.11 -7.87
N THR A 43 -34.68 -33.55 -6.60
CA THR A 43 -35.09 -32.70 -5.49
C THR A 43 -34.48 -31.31 -5.69
N PRO A 44 -35.28 -30.23 -5.57
CA PRO A 44 -34.73 -28.89 -5.62
C PRO A 44 -33.85 -28.75 -4.38
N SER A 45 -32.55 -28.96 -4.55
CA SER A 45 -31.54 -28.56 -3.57
C SER A 45 -31.72 -27.08 -3.37
N ILE A 46 -32.29 -26.70 -2.22
CA ILE A 46 -32.44 -25.32 -1.79
C ILE A 46 -31.03 -24.85 -1.41
N CYS A 47 -30.22 -24.61 -2.44
CA CYS A 47 -28.98 -23.89 -2.32
C CYS A 47 -29.41 -22.46 -2.05
N GLU A 48 -29.52 -22.12 -0.77
CA GLU A 48 -29.75 -20.74 -0.36
C GLU A 48 -28.67 -19.88 -1.04
N ASP A 49 -29.09 -18.79 -1.68
CA ASP A 49 -28.17 -17.86 -2.35
C ASP A 49 -27.35 -17.10 -1.29
N VAL A 50 -26.40 -17.80 -0.68
CA VAL A 50 -25.45 -17.26 0.29
C VAL A 50 -24.72 -16.12 -0.41
N PRO A 51 -24.82 -14.88 0.10
CA PRO A 51 -24.19 -13.75 -0.56
C PRO A 51 -22.68 -13.98 -0.65
N ILE A 52 -22.10 -13.69 -1.82
CA ILE A 52 -20.65 -13.72 -2.05
C ILE A 52 -20.11 -12.31 -2.20
N CYS A 53 -18.85 -12.10 -1.82
CA CYS A 53 -18.14 -10.86 -2.06
C CYS A 53 -17.94 -10.65 -3.58
N TRP A 54 -18.53 -9.61 -4.18
CA TRP A 54 -18.39 -9.36 -5.62
C TRP A 54 -16.96 -9.07 -6.09
N ILE A 55 -16.04 -8.75 -5.16
CA ILE A 55 -14.64 -8.41 -5.45
C ILE A 55 -13.73 -9.66 -5.42
N CYS A 56 -14.00 -10.64 -4.56
CA CYS A 56 -13.16 -11.84 -4.41
C CYS A 56 -13.87 -13.18 -4.60
N LEU A 57 -15.17 -13.15 -4.94
CA LEU A 57 -16.01 -14.31 -5.28
C LEU A 57 -16.06 -15.39 -4.19
N ASP A 58 -16.04 -14.95 -2.93
CA ASP A 58 -15.94 -15.76 -1.71
C ASP A 58 -16.92 -15.22 -0.67
N SER A 59 -17.56 -16.10 0.11
CA SER A 59 -18.51 -15.80 1.18
C SER A 59 -17.94 -15.96 2.60
N GLY A 60 -16.75 -16.57 2.76
CA GLY A 60 -16.25 -17.07 4.04
C GLY A 60 -14.85 -16.59 4.44
N LYS A 61 -14.35 -15.51 3.84
CA LYS A 61 -12.95 -15.11 4.02
C LYS A 61 -12.66 -14.56 5.42
N ASN A 62 -12.06 -15.39 6.28
CA ASN A 62 -11.60 -15.06 7.64
C ASN A 62 -12.73 -14.48 8.53
N ASP A 63 -13.93 -15.08 8.49
CA ASP A 63 -15.14 -14.63 9.21
C ASP A 63 -15.54 -13.16 8.95
N ALA A 64 -15.01 -12.53 7.89
CA ALA A 64 -15.27 -11.14 7.57
C ALA A 64 -16.73 -10.96 7.12
N ARG A 65 -17.53 -10.29 7.95
CA ARG A 65 -18.93 -9.98 7.62
C ARG A 65 -19.04 -9.23 6.30
N LEU A 66 -19.85 -9.78 5.39
CA LEU A 66 -20.29 -9.09 4.18
C LEU A 66 -21.19 -7.90 4.53
N LEU A 67 -20.90 -6.75 3.92
CA LEU A 67 -21.77 -5.58 3.94
C LEU A 67 -22.33 -5.28 2.55
N GLN A 68 -23.41 -4.51 2.53
CA GLN A 68 -24.00 -3.94 1.32
C GLN A 68 -23.72 -2.42 1.36
N PRO A 69 -22.68 -1.90 0.69
CA PRO A 69 -22.20 -0.53 0.89
C PRO A 69 -23.10 0.55 0.28
N CYS A 70 -24.10 0.16 -0.49
CA CYS A 70 -25.07 1.04 -1.15
C CYS A 70 -26.33 0.23 -1.51
N LYS A 71 -27.32 0.85 -2.16
CA LYS A 71 -28.59 0.19 -2.53
C LYS A 71 -28.46 -0.85 -3.66
N CYS A 72 -27.27 -1.05 -4.24
CA CYS A 72 -27.04 -2.11 -5.23
C CYS A 72 -27.23 -3.51 -4.61
N PRO A 73 -27.72 -4.51 -5.37
CA PRO A 73 -27.84 -5.90 -4.90
C PRO A 73 -26.47 -6.61 -4.95
N ARG A 74 -25.48 -6.09 -4.19
CA ARG A 74 -24.11 -6.59 -4.19
C ARG A 74 -23.49 -6.49 -2.80
N TYR A 75 -22.81 -7.56 -2.40
CA TYR A 75 -22.16 -7.69 -1.10
C TYR A 75 -20.65 -7.69 -1.24
N ALA A 76 -19.94 -7.10 -0.28
CA ALA A 76 -18.47 -7.11 -0.23
C ALA A 76 -17.97 -7.24 1.21
N HIS A 77 -16.80 -7.85 1.40
CA HIS A 77 -16.07 -7.73 2.66
C HIS A 77 -15.54 -6.30 2.77
N ALA A 78 -15.59 -5.68 3.96
CA ALA A 78 -15.10 -4.31 4.18
C ALA A 78 -13.67 -4.12 3.65
N HIS A 79 -12.77 -5.04 4.01
CA HIS A 79 -11.38 -5.04 3.56
C HIS A 79 -11.23 -5.21 2.03
N CYS A 80 -12.12 -5.96 1.35
CA CYS A 80 -12.08 -6.07 -0.11
C CYS A 80 -12.50 -4.76 -0.77
N LEU A 81 -13.56 -4.12 -0.27
CA LEU A 81 -14.02 -2.83 -0.77
C LEU A 81 -12.97 -1.75 -0.53
N ALA A 82 -12.43 -1.65 0.68
CA ALA A 82 -11.43 -0.68 1.06
C ALA A 82 -10.13 -0.81 0.24
N ARG A 83 -9.66 -2.04 -0.03
CA ARG A 83 -8.53 -2.26 -0.94
C ARG A 83 -8.85 -1.84 -2.38
N TRP A 84 -10.06 -2.10 -2.87
CA TRP A 84 -10.48 -1.68 -4.22
C TRP A 84 -10.61 -0.15 -4.34
N GLN A 85 -11.09 0.53 -3.30
CA GLN A 85 -11.13 2.00 -3.23
C GLN A 85 -9.71 2.59 -3.26
N LEU A 86 -8.79 2.07 -2.41
CA LEU A 86 -7.38 2.45 -2.41
C LEU A 86 -6.68 2.19 -3.76
N GLN A 87 -6.94 1.05 -4.41
CA GLN A 87 -6.45 0.76 -5.76
C GLN A 87 -7.07 1.66 -6.84
N SER A 88 -8.18 2.32 -6.55
CA SER A 88 -8.89 3.27 -7.42
C SER A 88 -8.66 4.73 -7.02
N ALA A 89 -7.68 5.00 -6.14
CA ALA A 89 -7.51 6.30 -5.52
C ALA A 89 -7.29 7.44 -6.52
N GLY A 90 -7.85 8.62 -6.22
CA GLY A 90 -7.87 9.77 -7.14
C GLY A 90 -8.86 9.64 -8.31
N SER A 91 -9.64 8.57 -8.37
CA SER A 91 -10.75 8.41 -9.31
C SER A 91 -12.10 8.40 -8.58
N ARG A 92 -13.19 8.64 -9.32
CA ARG A 92 -14.55 8.62 -8.75
C ARG A 92 -14.92 7.27 -8.09
N LYS A 93 -14.25 6.17 -8.48
CA LYS A 93 -14.46 4.84 -7.90
C LYS A 93 -13.89 4.69 -6.48
N GLU A 94 -13.00 5.58 -6.04
CA GLU A 94 -12.53 5.60 -4.64
C GLU A 94 -13.68 5.89 -3.66
N THR A 95 -14.59 6.79 -4.03
CA THR A 95 -15.61 7.34 -3.11
C THR A 95 -17.04 7.05 -3.52
N HIS A 96 -17.32 6.66 -4.77
CA HIS A 96 -18.69 6.44 -5.27
C HIS A 96 -18.87 5.07 -5.91
N CYS A 97 -20.05 4.48 -5.75
CA CYS A 97 -20.43 3.22 -6.39
C CYS A 97 -20.59 3.39 -7.91
N GLU A 98 -19.79 2.68 -8.71
CA GLU A 98 -19.80 2.77 -10.19
C GLU A 98 -21.12 2.34 -10.90
N PHE A 99 -22.17 1.97 -10.15
CA PHE A 99 -23.48 1.52 -10.68
C PHE A 99 -24.68 2.36 -10.23
N CYS A 100 -24.70 2.83 -8.97
CA CYS A 100 -25.80 3.63 -8.42
C CYS A 100 -25.37 5.00 -7.90
N ASP A 101 -24.09 5.33 -8.06
CA ASP A 101 -23.48 6.63 -7.76
C ASP A 101 -23.65 7.14 -6.31
N CYS A 102 -24.04 6.25 -5.40
CA CYS A 102 -24.05 6.51 -3.98
C CYS A 102 -22.61 6.56 -3.44
N GLU A 103 -22.37 7.46 -2.49
CA GLU A 103 -21.13 7.51 -1.71
C GLU A 103 -20.88 6.17 -0.99
N LEU A 104 -19.62 5.77 -0.93
CA LEU A 104 -19.12 4.56 -0.29
C LEU A 104 -18.56 4.90 1.10
N PRO A 105 -18.54 3.94 2.06
CA PRO A 105 -17.87 4.14 3.34
C PRO A 105 -16.37 4.47 3.15
N ASP A 106 -15.78 5.23 4.07
CA ASP A 106 -14.34 5.52 4.04
C ASP A 106 -13.53 4.22 4.20
N TRP A 107 -12.57 4.05 3.30
CA TRP A 107 -11.68 2.90 3.26
C TRP A 107 -10.57 2.99 4.33
N LYS A 108 -10.23 4.20 4.78
CA LYS A 108 -9.04 4.46 5.62
C LYS A 108 -9.12 3.74 6.95
N GLU A 109 -10.24 3.83 7.67
CA GLU A 109 -10.41 3.12 8.96
C GLU A 109 -10.25 1.59 8.81
N THR A 110 -10.69 1.03 7.68
CA THR A 110 -10.62 -0.41 7.41
C THR A 110 -9.19 -0.89 7.10
N LEU A 111 -8.34 -0.02 6.52
CA LEU A 111 -6.94 -0.36 6.20
C LEU A 111 -5.93 0.18 7.23
N THR A 112 -6.35 1.01 8.17
CA THR A 112 -5.51 1.52 9.27
C THR A 112 -5.33 0.44 10.34
N PRO A 113 -4.12 -0.08 10.57
CA PRO A 113 -3.85 -0.89 11.74
C PRO A 113 -3.93 0.03 12.98
N VAL A 114 -4.54 -0.44 14.07
CA VAL A 114 -4.65 0.34 15.32
C VAL A 114 -3.28 0.54 15.95
N CYS A 115 -2.58 1.59 15.54
CA CYS A 115 -1.28 1.99 16.02
C CYS A 115 -1.41 3.28 16.84
N GLY A 116 -1.32 3.17 18.17
CA GLY A 116 -1.27 4.34 19.07
C GLY A 116 0.07 5.10 19.05
N ALA A 117 0.71 5.19 17.88
CA ALA A 117 2.00 5.81 17.66
C ALA A 117 1.87 6.88 16.58
N ASP A 118 1.86 8.14 17.00
CA ASP A 118 1.94 9.28 16.08
C ASP A 118 3.35 9.34 15.47
N ALA A 119 3.43 9.60 14.16
CA ALA A 119 4.64 9.49 13.37
C ALA A 119 4.54 10.37 12.12
N PRO A 120 5.52 11.25 11.83
CA PRO A 120 5.49 12.09 10.65
C PRO A 120 5.50 11.22 9.38
N ALA A 121 4.51 11.46 8.51
CA ALA A 121 4.45 10.86 7.20
C ALA A 121 5.54 11.47 6.31
N VAL A 122 6.45 10.65 5.81
CA VAL A 122 7.58 11.08 4.98
C VAL A 122 7.59 10.31 3.67
N MET A 123 7.61 11.04 2.56
CA MET A 123 7.79 10.51 1.21
C MET A 123 9.19 10.79 0.69
N ASN A 124 9.76 9.83 -0.04
CA ASN A 124 10.99 10.03 -0.80
C ASN A 124 10.64 10.21 -2.28
N VAL A 125 11.04 11.34 -2.87
CA VAL A 125 10.86 11.63 -4.30
C VAL A 125 12.21 11.48 -4.98
N ASN A 126 12.25 10.74 -6.09
CA ASN A 126 13.43 10.54 -6.92
C ASN A 126 13.21 11.11 -8.33
N PHE A 127 14.08 12.01 -8.78
CA PHE A 127 14.05 12.62 -10.10
C PHE A 127 15.48 13.00 -10.52
N ASP A 128 15.84 12.82 -11.80
CA ASP A 128 17.20 13.02 -12.33
C ASP A 128 18.31 12.34 -11.47
N GLY A 129 18.03 11.14 -10.95
CA GLY A 129 18.93 10.38 -10.07
C GLY A 129 19.15 10.98 -8.67
N ARG A 130 18.54 12.13 -8.36
CA ARG A 130 18.57 12.77 -7.04
C ARG A 130 17.35 12.35 -6.23
N THR A 131 17.54 12.09 -4.94
CA THR A 131 16.43 11.75 -4.03
C THR A 131 16.36 12.74 -2.87
N TYR A 132 15.16 13.27 -2.62
CA TYR A 132 14.85 14.14 -1.49
C TYR A 132 13.70 13.55 -0.66
N SER A 133 13.77 13.75 0.66
CA SER A 133 12.72 13.34 1.60
C SER A 133 11.88 14.55 2.00
N PHE A 134 10.56 14.41 1.97
CA PHE A 134 9.59 15.45 2.32
C PHE A 134 8.63 14.91 3.37
N GLU A 135 8.42 15.68 4.45
CA GLU A 135 7.26 15.49 5.32
C GLU A 135 6.00 15.90 4.55
N VAL A 136 4.93 15.10 4.65
CA VAL A 136 3.69 15.28 3.88
C VAL A 136 2.47 15.32 4.79
N ARG A 137 1.46 16.09 4.40
CA ARG A 137 0.20 16.26 5.13
C ARG A 137 -0.97 16.06 4.17
N PRO A 138 -2.10 15.46 4.59
CA PRO A 138 -3.24 15.26 3.70
C PRO A 138 -3.92 16.58 3.35
N GLY A 139 -4.76 16.55 2.32
CA GLY A 139 -5.56 17.67 1.86
C GLY A 139 -4.86 18.59 0.86
N PRO A 140 -5.63 19.51 0.24
CA PRO A 140 -5.17 20.29 -0.91
C PRO A 140 -3.99 21.22 -0.59
N ASP A 141 -3.91 21.77 0.62
CA ASP A 141 -2.79 22.65 1.00
C ASP A 141 -1.51 21.86 1.32
N GLY A 142 -1.64 20.62 1.80
CA GLY A 142 -0.51 19.69 1.90
C GLY A 142 0.03 19.33 0.52
N TYR A 143 -0.85 19.06 -0.45
CA TYR A 143 -0.45 18.80 -1.83
C TYR A 143 0.26 20.00 -2.48
N LYS A 144 -0.26 21.23 -2.32
CA LYS A 144 0.42 22.46 -2.80
C LYS A 144 1.83 22.55 -2.24
N GLN A 145 1.98 22.50 -0.91
CA GLN A 145 3.27 22.60 -0.21
C GLN A 145 4.25 21.49 -0.66
N PHE A 146 3.77 20.27 -0.88
CA PHE A 146 4.56 19.16 -1.41
C PHE A 146 5.04 19.42 -2.84
N THR A 147 4.17 19.89 -3.74
CA THR A 147 4.56 20.21 -5.13
C THR A 147 5.50 21.41 -5.23
N GLU A 148 5.29 22.46 -4.43
CA GLU A 148 6.20 23.62 -4.31
C GLU A 148 7.58 23.18 -3.80
N ALA A 149 7.62 22.33 -2.76
CA ALA A 149 8.85 21.79 -2.21
C ALA A 149 9.61 20.92 -3.23
N ILE A 150 8.90 20.12 -4.04
CA ILE A 150 9.48 19.38 -5.18
C ILE A 150 10.10 20.34 -6.19
N ARG A 151 9.35 21.33 -6.71
CA ARG A 151 9.88 22.29 -7.70
C ARG A 151 11.14 22.98 -7.18
N LYS A 152 11.11 23.44 -5.93
CA LYS A 152 12.25 24.10 -5.26
C LYS A 152 13.46 23.18 -5.05
N ALA A 153 13.25 21.91 -4.67
CA ALA A 153 14.34 20.97 -4.40
C ALA A 153 15.04 20.48 -5.69
N PHE A 154 14.27 20.27 -6.76
CA PHE A 154 14.78 19.83 -8.06
C PHE A 154 15.08 20.97 -9.04
N SER A 155 14.85 22.23 -8.65
CA SER A 155 15.01 23.43 -9.49
C SER A 155 14.19 23.39 -10.78
N LEU A 156 12.94 22.93 -10.69
CA LEU A 156 12.00 22.83 -11.81
C LEU A 156 11.31 24.18 -12.06
N PRO A 157 10.99 24.54 -13.32
CA PRO A 157 10.21 25.74 -13.64
C PRO A 157 8.82 25.75 -12.97
N ASP A 158 8.32 26.92 -12.58
CA ASP A 158 7.02 27.06 -11.92
C ASP A 158 5.84 26.67 -12.83
N ASP A 159 5.99 26.86 -14.14
CA ASP A 159 5.05 26.46 -15.21
C ASP A 159 5.12 24.97 -15.58
N SER A 160 6.06 24.20 -15.00
CA SER A 160 6.19 22.76 -15.31
C SER A 160 5.07 21.92 -14.67
N GLU A 161 4.48 21.02 -15.47
CA GLU A 161 3.52 20.01 -15.00
C GLU A 161 4.22 18.84 -14.29
N LEU A 162 3.74 18.48 -13.09
CA LEU A 162 4.34 17.41 -12.27
C LEU A 162 3.56 16.10 -12.41
N ASN A 163 4.04 15.21 -13.27
CA ASN A 163 3.49 13.87 -13.45
C ASN A 163 3.95 12.92 -12.32
N ILE A 164 3.38 13.09 -11.13
CA ILE A 164 3.76 12.33 -9.93
C ILE A 164 3.14 10.93 -9.94
N THR A 165 3.99 9.91 -9.74
CA THR A 165 3.61 8.53 -9.43
C THR A 165 4.06 8.21 -8.00
N PHE A 166 3.15 7.69 -7.18
CA PHE A 166 3.40 7.28 -5.80
C PHE A 166 3.54 5.75 -5.74
N THR A 167 4.59 5.27 -5.07
CA THR A 167 4.81 3.83 -4.83
C THR A 167 4.89 3.56 -3.34
N CYS A 168 4.05 2.66 -2.82
CA CYS A 168 3.96 2.37 -1.38
C CYS A 168 3.61 0.90 -1.13
N ASP A 169 3.89 0.42 0.08
CA ASP A 169 3.38 -0.89 0.52
C ASP A 169 1.89 -0.76 0.87
N GLU A 170 1.05 -1.66 0.37
CA GLU A 170 -0.36 -1.73 0.76
C GLU A 170 -0.46 -2.03 2.27
N PRO A 171 -1.24 -1.25 3.04
CA PRO A 171 -1.35 -1.40 4.49
C PRO A 171 -1.63 -2.82 4.95
N SER A 172 -2.51 -3.53 4.26
CA SER A 172 -3.01 -4.86 4.60
C SER A 172 -2.09 -6.02 4.23
N THR A 173 -1.55 -6.03 3.01
CA THR A 173 -0.80 -7.20 2.49
C THR A 173 0.70 -6.98 2.35
N GLY A 174 1.19 -5.74 2.46
CA GLY A 174 2.59 -5.41 2.14
C GLY A 174 2.94 -5.62 0.66
N SER A 175 1.92 -5.70 -0.21
CA SER A 175 2.12 -5.75 -1.66
C SER A 175 2.50 -4.36 -2.17
N LEU A 176 3.43 -4.26 -3.12
CA LEU A 176 3.73 -2.98 -3.77
C LEU A 176 2.51 -2.46 -4.53
N LEU A 177 2.04 -1.28 -4.14
CA LEU A 177 0.98 -0.52 -4.76
C LEU A 177 1.58 0.65 -5.53
N THR A 178 0.96 1.02 -6.65
CA THR A 178 1.33 2.19 -7.45
C THR A 178 0.08 3.03 -7.71
N LEU A 179 0.14 4.30 -7.37
CA LEU A 179 -0.93 5.29 -7.52
C LEU A 179 -0.42 6.47 -8.36
N GLN A 180 -1.28 7.17 -9.09
CA GLN A 180 -0.87 8.17 -10.08
C GLN A 180 -1.71 9.44 -10.03
N GLY A 181 -1.07 10.58 -10.30
CA GLY A 181 -1.72 11.88 -10.43
C GLY A 181 -2.10 12.53 -9.09
N ALA A 182 -2.49 13.81 -9.17
CA ALA A 182 -2.78 14.65 -7.99
C ALA A 182 -3.86 14.06 -7.06
N GLY A 183 -4.92 13.48 -7.64
CA GLY A 183 -6.06 12.96 -6.87
C GLY A 183 -5.69 11.83 -5.90
N ALA A 184 -4.65 11.05 -6.19
CA ALA A 184 -4.24 9.94 -5.34
C ALA A 184 -3.29 10.33 -4.19
N TYR A 185 -2.96 11.63 -4.04
CA TYR A 185 -2.04 12.13 -3.03
C TYR A 185 -2.47 11.74 -1.59
N ASP A 186 -3.73 11.96 -1.22
CA ASP A 186 -4.21 11.68 0.14
C ASP A 186 -4.15 10.18 0.50
N ALA A 187 -4.37 9.31 -0.48
CA ALA A 187 -4.21 7.86 -0.32
C ALA A 187 -2.72 7.49 -0.15
N ALA A 188 -1.82 8.12 -0.91
CA ALA A 188 -0.39 7.94 -0.75
C ALA A 188 0.14 8.47 0.59
N VAL A 189 -0.35 9.63 1.07
CA VAL A 189 -0.05 10.17 2.41
C VAL A 189 -0.54 9.20 3.49
N HIS A 190 -1.75 8.67 3.37
CA HIS A 190 -2.28 7.67 4.30
C HIS A 190 -1.38 6.42 4.40
N CYS A 191 -0.97 5.86 3.26
CA CYS A 191 -0.02 4.74 3.24
C CYS A 191 1.34 5.11 3.86
N ALA A 192 1.81 6.35 3.69
CA ALA A 192 3.03 6.84 4.33
C ALA A 192 2.88 6.97 5.86
N SER A 193 1.74 7.44 6.37
CA SER A 193 1.43 7.51 7.81
C SER A 193 1.39 6.12 8.45
N VAL A 194 0.65 5.17 7.86
CA VAL A 194 0.59 3.78 8.35
C VAL A 194 1.98 3.13 8.34
N SER A 195 2.78 3.39 7.31
CA SER A 195 4.16 2.93 7.23
C SER A 195 5.06 3.56 8.29
N ALA A 196 4.85 4.84 8.63
CA ALA A 196 5.61 5.53 9.67
C ALA A 196 5.30 4.99 11.07
N ALA A 197 4.02 4.85 11.43
CA ALA A 197 3.60 4.28 12.71
C ALA A 197 4.09 2.82 12.89
N ARG A 198 4.03 2.02 11.81
CA ARG A 198 4.56 0.64 11.79
C ARG A 198 6.06 0.57 12.06
N ARG A 199 6.86 1.50 11.54
CA ARG A 199 8.31 1.56 11.81
C ARG A 199 8.62 1.80 13.29
N ILE A 200 7.88 2.69 13.97
CA ILE A 200 8.07 2.93 15.41
C ILE A 200 7.83 1.65 16.19
N LEU A 201 6.69 0.97 15.99
CA LEU A 201 6.35 -0.27 16.71
C LEU A 201 7.38 -1.38 16.51
N GLN A 202 7.95 -1.49 15.31
CA GLN A 202 9.02 -2.47 15.01
C GLN A 202 10.36 -2.09 15.67
N GLN A 203 10.69 -0.80 15.76
CA GLN A 203 11.90 -0.31 16.44
C GLN A 203 11.80 -0.39 17.98
N THR A 204 10.59 -0.32 18.55
CA THR A 204 10.36 -0.45 20.00
C THR A 204 10.38 -1.88 20.52
N ARG A 205 10.64 -2.90 19.69
CA ARG A 205 10.90 -4.27 20.18
C ARG A 205 12.37 -4.37 20.64
N PRO A 206 12.64 -4.54 21.95
CA PRO A 206 14.01 -4.68 22.46
C PRO A 206 14.65 -6.00 22.02
N ASP A 207 15.97 -6.05 22.13
CA ASP A 207 16.82 -7.04 21.47
C ASP A 207 16.58 -8.50 21.92
N GLY A 208 16.75 -9.42 20.98
CA GLY A 208 16.50 -10.85 21.14
C GLY A 208 17.66 -11.60 21.77
N SER A 209 17.82 -11.48 23.09
CA SER A 209 18.53 -12.45 23.96
C SER A 209 19.89 -12.97 23.42
N ALA A 210 20.86 -12.09 23.29
CA ALA A 210 22.27 -12.50 23.16
C ALA A 210 22.82 -12.98 24.52
N LEU A 211 22.54 -14.25 24.88
CA LEU A 211 23.12 -14.92 26.05
C LEU A 211 24.60 -15.25 25.82
N ASP A 212 25.48 -14.25 25.89
CA ASP A 212 26.94 -14.46 26.01
C ASP A 212 27.25 -14.97 27.43
N THR A 213 27.18 -16.28 27.60
CA THR A 213 27.38 -16.96 28.89
C THR A 213 28.85 -16.88 29.34
N ARG A 214 29.20 -15.79 30.02
CA ARG A 214 30.46 -15.60 30.74
C ARG A 214 30.13 -15.13 32.16
N HIS A 215 30.13 -16.01 33.16
CA HIS A 215 31.33 -16.53 33.83
C HIS A 215 32.14 -15.42 34.53
N LEU A 216 31.81 -15.21 35.81
CA LEU A 216 32.71 -14.73 36.87
C LEU A 216 32.31 -15.45 38.17
N ASP A 217 33.30 -15.72 39.03
CA ASP A 217 33.20 -16.65 40.16
C ASP A 217 32.92 -16.02 41.53
N GLY A 218 32.48 -16.86 42.48
CA GLY A 218 32.77 -16.70 43.90
C GLY A 218 31.56 -16.57 44.84
N VAL A 219 31.56 -17.09 46.07
CA VAL A 219 32.50 -17.99 46.79
C VAL A 219 31.71 -18.75 47.87
N SER A 220 31.86 -20.08 47.99
CA SER A 220 31.95 -20.85 49.27
C SER A 220 32.02 -22.38 49.04
N THR A 221 32.61 -23.11 50.00
CA THR A 221 32.98 -24.54 49.96
C THR A 221 32.18 -25.36 51.01
N PRO A 222 32.42 -26.67 51.30
CA PRO A 222 33.30 -27.69 50.67
C PRO A 222 32.63 -29.09 50.41
N VAL A 223 33.35 -30.03 49.76
CA VAL A 223 33.71 -31.39 50.30
C VAL A 223 34.33 -32.32 49.23
N ARG A 224 35.49 -32.92 49.58
CA ARG A 224 36.18 -34.14 49.06
C ARG A 224 35.91 -34.69 47.64
N GLY A 225 36.98 -34.82 46.83
CA GLY A 225 37.09 -35.82 45.75
C GLY A 225 38.26 -35.60 44.77
N ALA A 226 39.30 -36.42 44.83
CA ALA A 226 40.47 -36.47 43.91
C ALA A 226 40.72 -37.95 43.51
N PRO A 227 41.63 -38.32 42.57
CA PRO A 227 42.59 -37.55 41.73
C PRO A 227 42.22 -37.62 40.21
N HIS A 228 42.98 -37.23 39.18
CA HIS A 228 44.44 -37.25 38.91
C HIS A 228 44.93 -36.12 37.95
N SER A 229 46.23 -35.79 38.07
CA SER A 229 47.03 -34.89 37.20
C SER A 229 47.76 -35.69 36.08
N PRO A 230 48.71 -35.14 35.26
CA PRO A 230 49.25 -33.77 35.09
C PRO A 230 49.06 -33.27 33.62
N LEU A 231 49.74 -32.29 32.98
CA LEU A 231 50.99 -31.51 33.17
C LEU A 231 50.78 -29.99 32.81
N ALA A 232 51.88 -29.22 32.83
CA ALA A 232 52.08 -27.85 32.33
C ALA A 232 53.36 -27.85 31.42
N PRO A 233 54.12 -26.75 31.12
CA PRO A 233 53.93 -25.28 31.28
C PRO A 233 53.97 -24.57 29.88
N SER A 234 54.50 -23.37 29.54
CA SER A 234 55.41 -22.38 30.16
C SER A 234 55.36 -20.96 29.53
N THR A 235 55.37 -19.93 30.40
CA THR A 235 56.18 -18.66 30.29
C THR A 235 56.04 -17.74 29.03
N PRO A 236 56.76 -16.58 28.91
CA PRO A 236 56.47 -15.36 29.69
C PRO A 236 56.53 -14.01 28.91
N SER A 237 56.21 -12.90 29.62
CA SER A 237 56.57 -11.49 29.29
C SER A 237 55.85 -10.84 28.07
N THR A 238 55.79 -9.52 27.86
CA THR A 238 56.52 -8.37 28.47
C THR A 238 55.61 -7.11 28.56
N SER A 239 55.96 -6.13 29.41
CA SER A 239 55.20 -4.90 29.70
C SER A 239 55.27 -3.80 28.63
N ARG A 240 54.22 -2.93 28.54
CA ARG A 240 54.36 -1.45 28.68
C ARG A 240 53.03 -0.67 28.73
N GLU A 241 53.12 0.62 29.06
CA GLU A 241 52.00 1.53 29.39
C GLU A 241 51.25 2.10 28.18
N GLY A 242 50.02 2.60 28.40
CA GLY A 242 49.29 3.39 27.38
C GLY A 242 47.84 3.73 27.76
N SER A 243 47.54 5.01 27.95
CA SER A 243 46.20 5.60 28.11
C SER A 243 46.27 7.12 27.83
N PRO A 244 45.18 7.85 27.52
CA PRO A 244 43.76 7.43 27.46
C PRO A 244 42.99 7.90 26.18
N THR A 245 41.66 7.73 26.20
CA THR A 245 40.60 8.47 25.45
C THR A 245 40.17 8.03 24.03
N SER A 246 39.04 8.62 23.60
CA SER A 246 38.53 8.73 22.23
C SER A 246 37.73 7.56 21.62
N LYS A 247 36.52 7.42 22.19
CA LYS A 247 35.27 6.88 21.61
C LYS A 247 35.27 6.76 20.06
N ASN A 248 35.09 5.55 19.53
CA ASN A 248 34.93 5.31 18.09
C ASN A 248 33.62 4.55 17.81
N ARG A 249 32.53 5.27 17.47
CA ARG A 249 31.24 4.66 17.11
C ARG A 249 31.24 4.25 15.63
N ARG A 250 31.27 2.94 15.38
CA ARG A 250 31.09 2.37 14.03
C ARG A 250 29.67 2.65 13.52
N LEU A 251 29.52 3.27 12.34
CA LEU A 251 28.30 3.09 11.55
C LEU A 251 28.35 1.70 10.89
N ALA A 252 27.55 0.76 11.39
CA ALA A 252 27.32 -0.52 10.74
C ALA A 252 26.29 -0.34 9.62
N GLY A 253 26.75 -0.14 8.39
CA GLY A 253 25.87 -0.09 7.23
C GLY A 253 25.27 -1.46 6.90
N PHE A 254 23.94 -1.55 6.85
CA PHE A 254 23.22 -2.74 6.39
C PHE A 254 22.26 -2.40 5.23
N GLY A 255 22.82 -2.23 4.03
CA GLY A 255 22.03 -2.18 2.82
C GLY A 255 21.46 -3.55 2.45
N ARG A 256 20.21 -3.61 1.99
CA ARG A 256 19.65 -4.82 1.35
C ARG A 256 18.94 -4.48 0.03
N LYS A 257 19.74 -4.55 -1.05
CA LYS A 257 19.36 -4.92 -2.42
C LYS A 257 18.14 -4.22 -3.02
N LEU A 258 18.41 -3.15 -3.77
CA LEU A 258 17.64 -2.82 -4.97
C LEU A 258 17.41 -4.10 -5.81
N ARG A 259 16.19 -4.33 -6.29
CA ARG A 259 15.99 -5.05 -7.54
C ARG A 259 15.82 -4.01 -8.64
N SER A 260 16.63 -4.13 -9.69
CA SER A 260 16.57 -3.21 -10.82
C SER A 260 15.28 -3.40 -11.61
N ALA A 261 14.59 -2.31 -11.90
CA ALA A 261 13.52 -2.25 -12.89
C ALA A 261 13.99 -1.33 -14.02
N ILE A 262 14.63 -1.94 -15.03
CA ILE A 262 15.08 -1.23 -16.23
C ILE A 262 13.87 -1.07 -17.15
N CYS A 263 13.48 0.18 -17.40
CA CYS A 263 12.68 0.54 -18.57
C CYS A 263 13.58 1.31 -19.54
N GLU A 264 14.25 0.58 -20.43
CA GLU A 264 14.86 1.17 -21.61
C GLU A 264 13.75 1.66 -22.55
N PHE A 265 13.77 2.95 -22.89
CA PHE A 265 13.12 3.46 -24.10
C PHE A 265 14.16 4.22 -24.91
N LEU A 266 14.98 3.46 -25.64
CA LEU A 266 15.93 4.01 -26.59
C LEU A 266 15.21 4.46 -27.88
N THR A 267 15.34 5.75 -28.16
CA THR A 267 15.48 6.37 -29.50
C THR A 267 15.00 5.56 -30.72
N SER A 268 13.88 6.00 -31.29
CA SER A 268 13.63 5.91 -32.74
C SER A 268 13.06 7.28 -33.18
N SER A 269 13.86 8.22 -33.68
CA SER A 269 14.55 8.23 -34.98
C SER A 269 13.65 8.60 -36.17
N LYS A 270 13.12 9.83 -36.16
CA LYS A 270 13.46 10.81 -37.22
C LYS A 270 13.22 12.25 -36.80
#